data_AF-A0A7C5XH41-F1
#
_entry.id   AF-A0A7C5XH41-F1
#
_cell.length_a   1.000
_cell.length_b   1.000
_cell.length_c   1.000
_cell.angle_alpha   90.00
_cell.angle_beta   90.00
_cell.angle_gamma   90.00
#
_symmetry.space_group_name_H-M   'P 1'
#
loop_
_entity.id
_entity.type
_entity.pdbx_description
1 polymer ?
#
loop_
_entity_poly.entity_id
_entity_poly.type
_entity_poly.pdbx_seq_one_letter_code
_entity_poly.pdbx_strand_id
1 'polypeptide(L)'
;MSTETKPEQPTEQGGQGQQAAQESQQPAGQQGAEQVQQQQQAVQEVRPAEAKPVEVKLPRPRVSLSGKLRRLMRVRVLMERREPRWMRMDEWRFLRVAHRESWRRPKGNDNKIRLEIKGYPKRVKVGYGKPRLVRNLHPTGFKLVTVHRPEDVDKVDPTKEAIVIGRTVGLRKRVEIVRRAIERGVRVINVTKDVIDELSRSQ
;
A
#
# COMPACT_ATOMS: atom_id res chain seq x y z
N MET A 1 4.87 -54.77 24.09
CA MET A 1 4.13 -56.02 24.30
C MET A 1 2.66 -55.71 24.07
N SER A 2 2.12 -56.27 22.98
CA SER A 2 0.72 -56.18 22.58
C SER A 2 -0.16 -57.07 23.46
N THR A 3 -1.34 -56.59 23.86
CA THR A 3 -2.53 -57.38 24.24
C THR A 3 -3.72 -56.40 24.23
N GLU A 4 -4.46 -56.28 23.14
CA GLU A 4 -5.70 -57.01 22.84
C GLU A 4 -6.77 -56.96 23.95
N THR A 5 -7.76 -56.10 23.69
CA THR A 5 -9.21 -56.34 23.63
C THR A 5 -9.85 -57.27 24.67
N LYS A 6 -10.86 -56.72 25.38
CA LYS A 6 -11.91 -57.51 26.05
C LYS A 6 -13.30 -57.06 25.57
N PRO A 7 -14.24 -58.00 25.33
CA PRO A 7 -15.51 -57.78 24.63
C PRO A 7 -16.69 -57.67 25.61
N GLU A 8 -17.89 -57.37 25.08
CA GLU A 8 -19.14 -58.05 25.44
C GLU A 8 -20.31 -57.55 24.56
N GLN A 9 -20.97 -58.50 23.89
CA GLN A 9 -22.40 -58.40 23.54
C GLN A 9 -23.21 -58.92 24.75
N PRO A 10 -24.56 -58.84 24.80
CA PRO A 10 -25.35 -59.83 24.05
C PRO A 10 -26.82 -59.43 23.70
N THR A 11 -27.40 -60.25 22.80
CA THR A 11 -28.78 -60.80 22.82
C THR A 11 -30.02 -59.89 22.61
N GLU A 12 -31.19 -60.31 22.11
CA GLU A 12 -31.83 -61.60 21.77
C GLU A 12 -32.96 -61.36 20.73
N GLN A 13 -33.22 -62.38 19.89
CA GLN A 13 -34.53 -62.86 19.37
C GLN A 13 -35.43 -61.86 18.58
N GLY A 14 -36.10 -62.17 17.48
CA GLY A 14 -36.55 -63.40 16.84
C GLY A 14 -37.84 -63.04 16.08
N GLY A 15 -38.13 -63.63 14.91
CA GLY A 15 -39.39 -63.39 14.22
C GLY A 15 -39.40 -63.79 12.75
N GLN A 16 -40.05 -64.92 12.46
CA GLN A 16 -40.29 -65.48 11.12
C GLN A 16 -41.33 -64.66 10.35
N GLY A 17 -41.23 -64.68 9.01
CA GLY A 17 -42.29 -64.19 8.13
C GLY A 17 -41.95 -64.42 6.65
N GLN A 18 -42.37 -65.56 6.13
CA GLN A 18 -42.44 -65.82 4.69
C GLN A 18 -43.60 -65.02 4.09
N GLN A 19 -43.44 -64.45 2.89
CA GLN A 19 -44.18 -64.83 1.66
C GLN A 19 -44.04 -63.76 0.58
N ALA A 20 -43.87 -64.26 -0.63
CA ALA A 20 -43.77 -63.51 -1.86
C ALA A 20 -45.13 -62.87 -2.23
N ALA A 21 -45.09 -61.59 -2.60
CA ALA A 21 -46.09 -60.97 -3.46
C ALA A 21 -45.34 -60.33 -4.64
N GLN A 22 -45.64 -60.82 -5.83
CA GLN A 22 -45.26 -60.18 -7.08
C GLN A 22 -46.14 -58.95 -7.26
N GLU A 23 -45.54 -57.78 -7.41
CA GLU A 23 -46.17 -56.68 -8.13
C GLU A 23 -45.13 -55.99 -8.99
N SER A 24 -45.40 -56.04 -10.28
CA SER A 24 -44.77 -55.33 -11.36
C SER A 24 -44.98 -53.83 -11.19
N GLN A 25 -43.91 -53.01 -11.28
CA GLN A 25 -43.90 -51.71 -11.98
C GLN A 25 -42.56 -50.98 -11.81
N GLN A 26 -41.85 -50.84 -12.93
CA GLN A 26 -41.08 -49.69 -13.45
C GLN A 26 -40.28 -48.77 -12.48
N PRO A 27 -39.02 -48.41 -12.82
CA PRO A 27 -38.18 -47.57 -11.99
C PRO A 27 -38.64 -46.10 -12.01
N ALA A 28 -39.30 -45.64 -10.95
CA ALA A 28 -39.56 -44.22 -10.65
C ALA A 28 -38.31 -43.48 -10.14
N GLY A 29 -37.13 -43.79 -10.69
CA GLY A 29 -35.84 -43.22 -10.27
C GLY A 29 -35.36 -42.03 -11.11
N GLN A 30 -36.09 -41.65 -12.17
CA GLN A 30 -35.62 -40.63 -13.12
C GLN A 30 -36.16 -39.23 -12.83
N GLN A 31 -37.30 -39.09 -12.16
CA GLN A 31 -37.90 -37.77 -11.90
C GLN A 31 -37.32 -37.04 -10.69
N GLY A 32 -36.75 -37.75 -9.71
CA GLY A 32 -36.06 -37.15 -8.57
C GLY A 32 -34.66 -36.63 -8.91
N ALA A 33 -33.94 -37.33 -9.79
CA ALA A 33 -32.61 -36.93 -10.24
C ALA A 33 -32.67 -35.69 -11.15
N GLU A 34 -33.69 -35.57 -12.00
CA GLU A 34 -33.91 -34.37 -12.82
C GLU A 34 -34.33 -33.17 -11.97
N GLN A 35 -35.13 -33.34 -10.92
CA GLN A 35 -35.49 -32.23 -10.02
C GLN A 35 -34.33 -31.77 -9.14
N VAL A 36 -33.47 -32.69 -8.69
CA VAL A 36 -32.24 -32.34 -7.95
C VAL A 36 -31.20 -31.69 -8.89
N GLN A 37 -31.13 -32.12 -10.14
CA GLN A 37 -30.27 -31.49 -11.16
C GLN A 37 -30.81 -30.12 -11.60
N GLN A 38 -32.13 -29.94 -11.72
CA GLN A 38 -32.75 -28.66 -12.02
C GLN A 38 -32.64 -27.67 -10.84
N GLN A 39 -32.72 -28.15 -9.60
CA GLN A 39 -32.45 -27.32 -8.41
C GLN A 39 -30.95 -26.98 -8.27
N GLN A 40 -30.04 -27.88 -8.66
CA GLN A 40 -28.60 -27.60 -8.71
C GLN A 40 -28.22 -26.67 -9.88
N GLN A 41 -28.98 -26.65 -10.98
CA GLN A 41 -28.80 -25.72 -12.09
C GLN A 41 -29.41 -24.34 -11.78
N ALA A 42 -30.52 -24.26 -11.04
CA ALA A 42 -31.12 -22.99 -10.63
C ALA A 42 -30.28 -22.20 -9.60
N VAL A 43 -29.45 -22.87 -8.81
CA VAL A 43 -28.50 -22.21 -7.89
C VAL A 43 -27.26 -21.67 -8.63
N GLN A 44 -27.03 -22.05 -9.89
CA GLN A 44 -25.84 -21.63 -10.66
C GLN A 44 -26.00 -20.32 -11.45
N GLU A 45 -27.20 -19.76 -11.54
CA GLU A 45 -27.45 -18.49 -12.26
C GLU A 45 -27.95 -17.35 -11.37
N VAL A 46 -27.24 -17.10 -10.27
CA VAL A 46 -27.03 -15.71 -9.81
C VAL A 46 -25.54 -15.55 -9.58
N ARG A 47 -24.74 -15.64 -10.66
CA ARG A 47 -23.41 -15.03 -10.62
C ARG A 47 -23.67 -13.54 -10.50
N PRO A 48 -23.33 -12.88 -9.37
CA PRO A 48 -23.41 -11.43 -9.31
C PRO A 48 -22.52 -10.95 -10.44
N ALA A 49 -23.11 -10.23 -11.40
CA ALA A 49 -22.36 -9.64 -12.50
C ALA A 49 -21.12 -8.98 -11.92
N GLU A 50 -19.93 -9.45 -12.31
CA GLU A 50 -18.67 -8.89 -11.89
C GLU A 50 -18.69 -7.41 -12.27
N ALA A 51 -18.99 -6.56 -11.29
CA ALA A 51 -18.92 -5.12 -11.43
C ALA A 51 -17.47 -4.82 -11.77
N LYS A 52 -17.21 -4.48 -13.04
CA LYS A 52 -15.88 -4.03 -13.47
C LYS A 52 -15.41 -3.00 -12.45
N PRO A 53 -14.22 -3.15 -11.84
CA PRO A 53 -13.76 -2.22 -10.83
C PRO A 53 -13.81 -0.81 -11.42
N VAL A 54 -14.61 0.06 -10.82
CA VAL A 54 -14.74 1.45 -11.26
C VAL A 54 -13.35 2.08 -11.13
N GLU A 55 -12.77 2.46 -12.27
CA GLU A 55 -11.41 2.97 -12.31
C GLU A 55 -11.36 4.38 -11.69
N VAL A 56 -10.94 4.45 -10.42
CA VAL A 56 -10.81 5.73 -9.70
C VAL A 56 -9.66 6.54 -10.28
N LYS A 57 -9.97 7.50 -11.15
CA LYS A 57 -8.98 8.39 -11.76
C LYS A 57 -8.56 9.49 -10.79
N LEU A 58 -7.43 9.30 -10.10
CA LEU A 58 -6.84 10.31 -9.22
C LEU A 58 -6.38 11.57 -10.01
N PRO A 59 -6.61 12.78 -9.50
CA PRO A 59 -6.14 14.00 -10.13
C PRO A 59 -4.61 14.05 -10.17
N ARG A 60 -4.04 14.23 -11.37
CA ARG A 60 -2.60 14.45 -11.59
C ARG A 60 -2.34 15.82 -12.23
N PRO A 61 -2.69 16.93 -11.56
CA PRO A 61 -2.38 18.26 -12.07
C PRO A 61 -0.87 18.44 -12.25
N ARG A 62 -0.50 19.25 -13.25
CA ARG A 62 0.87 19.74 -13.45
C ARG A 62 0.94 21.18 -12.97
N VAL A 63 2.02 21.55 -12.29
CA VAL A 63 2.25 22.93 -11.84
C VAL A 63 2.62 23.80 -13.04
N SER A 64 1.96 24.96 -13.17
CA SER A 64 2.41 26.03 -14.06
C SER A 64 3.58 26.78 -13.41
N LEU A 65 4.81 26.41 -13.80
CA LEU A 65 6.03 27.02 -13.25
C LEU A 65 6.45 28.24 -14.08
N SER A 66 6.85 29.32 -13.41
CA SER A 66 7.49 30.47 -14.08
C SER A 66 8.85 30.08 -14.67
N GLY A 67 9.28 30.77 -15.74
CA GLY A 67 10.55 30.46 -16.43
C GLY A 67 11.77 30.50 -15.49
N LYS A 68 11.81 31.46 -14.57
CA LYS A 68 12.82 31.56 -13.51
C LYS A 68 12.81 30.33 -12.60
N LEU A 69 11.63 29.90 -12.14
CA LEU A 69 11.49 28.77 -11.24
C LEU A 69 11.91 27.46 -11.91
N ARG A 70 11.52 27.26 -13.18
CA ARG A 70 11.92 26.10 -13.99
C ARG A 70 13.45 26.02 -14.17
N ARG A 71 14.11 27.15 -14.40
CA ARG A 71 15.58 27.22 -14.46
C ARG A 71 16.20 26.83 -13.12
N LEU A 72 15.70 27.37 -12.00
CA LEU A 72 16.22 27.06 -10.67
C LEU A 72 16.01 25.58 -10.28
N MET A 73 14.91 24.95 -10.68
CA MET A 73 14.70 23.51 -10.45
C MET A 73 15.74 22.67 -11.19
N ARG A 74 16.09 23.03 -12.43
CA ARG A 74 17.17 22.36 -13.17
C ARG A 74 18.51 22.50 -12.45
N VAL A 75 18.83 23.72 -11.99
CA VAL A 75 20.05 23.98 -11.20
C VAL A 75 20.07 23.14 -9.93
N ARG A 76 18.93 23.04 -9.22
CA ARG A 76 18.82 22.19 -8.02
C ARG A 76 19.15 20.74 -8.32
N VAL A 77 18.61 20.16 -9.39
CA VAL A 77 18.91 18.77 -9.77
C VAL A 77 20.40 18.58 -10.09
N LEU A 78 21.03 19.56 -10.76
CA LEU A 78 22.46 19.53 -11.03
C LEU A 78 23.30 19.62 -9.74
N MET A 79 22.87 20.41 -8.76
CA MET A 79 23.51 20.48 -7.45
C MET A 79 23.34 19.19 -6.66
N GLU A 80 22.13 18.60 -6.67
CA GLU A 80 21.84 17.31 -6.02
C GLU A 80 22.72 16.17 -6.54
N ARG A 81 22.97 16.13 -7.85
CA ARG A 81 23.87 15.15 -8.46
C ARG A 81 25.35 15.32 -8.03
N ARG A 82 25.74 16.52 -7.62
CA ARG A 82 27.10 16.85 -7.18
C ARG A 82 27.27 16.71 -5.66
N GLU A 83 26.17 16.65 -4.91
CA GLU A 83 26.20 16.48 -3.47
C GLU A 83 26.71 15.08 -3.12
N PRO A 84 27.77 14.97 -2.28
CA PRO A 84 28.21 13.67 -1.79
C PRO A 84 27.22 13.14 -0.74
N ARG A 85 27.23 11.82 -0.53
CA ARG A 85 26.58 11.22 0.65
C ARG A 85 27.29 11.73 1.90
N TRP A 86 26.55 12.37 2.80
CA TRP A 86 27.07 12.93 4.05
C TRP A 86 27.31 11.82 5.08
N MET A 87 28.41 11.08 4.89
CA MET A 87 28.79 9.95 5.72
C MET A 87 29.58 10.40 6.96
N ARG A 88 29.38 9.73 8.09
CA ARG A 88 30.22 9.91 9.28
C ARG A 88 31.56 9.17 9.12
N MET A 89 32.61 9.65 9.78
CA MET A 89 33.90 8.93 9.81
C MET A 89 33.72 7.49 10.33
N ASP A 90 34.31 6.53 9.62
CA ASP A 90 34.30 5.09 9.91
C ASP A 90 32.92 4.43 9.96
N GLU A 91 31.90 5.08 9.39
CA GLU A 91 30.56 4.51 9.24
C GLU A 91 30.59 3.23 8.40
N TRP A 92 31.39 3.20 7.34
CA TRP A 92 31.60 2.03 6.48
C TRP A 92 32.37 0.90 7.16
N ARG A 93 33.09 1.17 8.26
CA ARG A 93 33.93 0.19 8.97
C ARG A 93 33.22 -0.45 10.15
N PHE A 94 32.40 0.31 10.89
CA PHE A 94 31.79 -0.15 12.14
C PHE A 94 30.27 -0.07 12.11
N LEU A 95 29.59 -1.21 12.30
CA LEU A 95 28.13 -1.28 12.38
C LEU A 95 27.55 -0.39 13.50
N ARG A 96 28.22 -0.32 14.64
CA ARG A 96 27.85 0.55 15.77
C ARG A 96 27.86 2.04 15.44
N VAL A 97 28.63 2.44 14.43
CA VAL A 97 28.61 3.81 13.86
C VAL A 97 27.53 3.90 12.77
N ALA A 98 27.44 2.89 11.89
CA ALA A 98 26.48 2.82 10.78
C ALA A 98 25.01 2.81 11.21
N HIS A 99 24.67 2.10 12.30
CA HIS A 99 23.28 1.93 12.74
C HIS A 99 22.57 3.26 13.06
N ARG A 100 23.33 4.32 13.32
CA ARG A 100 22.82 5.67 13.56
C ARG A 100 23.20 6.59 12.40
N GLU A 101 22.90 6.21 11.16
CA GLU A 101 23.18 6.96 9.91
C GLU A 101 22.79 8.44 10.08
N SER A 102 23.75 9.23 10.55
CA SER A 102 23.56 10.61 10.95
C SER A 102 24.90 11.32 10.83
N TRP A 103 24.91 12.39 10.05
CA TRP A 103 26.08 13.24 9.95
C TRP A 103 26.43 13.82 11.32
N ARG A 104 27.71 13.73 11.69
CA ARG A 104 28.27 14.37 12.88
C ARG A 104 29.48 15.18 12.47
N ARG A 105 29.57 16.43 12.94
CA ARG A 105 30.71 17.29 12.67
C ARG A 105 32.01 16.59 13.14
N PRO A 106 32.98 16.36 12.25
CA PRO A 106 34.24 15.73 12.61
C PRO A 106 35.05 16.68 13.50
N LYS A 107 35.49 16.20 14.68
CA LYS A 107 36.18 17.01 15.70
C LYS A 107 37.68 16.73 15.81
N GLY A 108 38.09 15.45 15.77
CA GLY A 108 39.46 15.04 16.05
C GLY A 108 40.51 15.67 15.13
N ASN A 109 41.71 15.90 15.65
CA ASN A 109 42.80 16.57 14.93
C ASN A 109 43.22 15.77 13.69
N ASP A 110 43.38 14.45 13.81
CA ASP A 110 43.79 13.57 12.70
C ASP A 110 42.62 13.12 11.82
N ASN A 111 41.42 13.68 12.05
CA ASN A 111 40.25 13.30 11.28
C ASN A 111 40.38 13.78 9.83
N LYS A 112 40.51 12.83 8.91
CA LYS A 112 40.74 13.09 7.49
C LYS A 112 39.59 13.83 6.80
N ILE A 113 38.34 13.66 7.29
CA ILE A 113 37.18 14.45 6.82
C ILE A 113 37.27 15.90 7.32
N ARG A 114 37.78 16.12 8.55
CA ARG A 114 38.01 17.47 9.09
C ARG A 114 39.11 18.19 8.30
N LEU A 115 40.17 17.47 7.96
CA LEU A 115 41.30 17.95 7.16
C LEU A 115 40.98 18.06 5.66
N GLU A 116 39.83 17.54 5.21
CA GLU A 116 39.38 17.55 3.81
C GLU A 116 40.35 16.87 2.82
N ILE A 117 40.97 15.77 3.25
CA ILE A 117 41.90 14.99 2.43
C ILE A 117 41.15 14.28 1.28
N LYS A 118 41.69 14.34 0.06
CA LYS A 118 41.15 13.65 -1.13
C LYS A 118 41.03 12.15 -0.87
N GLY A 119 39.90 11.57 -1.28
CA GLY A 119 39.57 10.15 -1.05
C GLY A 119 38.64 9.90 0.13
N TYR A 120 38.54 10.85 1.07
CA TYR A 120 37.53 10.81 2.13
C TYR A 120 36.29 11.62 1.75
N PRO A 121 35.11 11.32 2.33
CA PRO A 121 33.89 12.08 2.09
C PRO A 121 34.10 13.57 2.37
N LYS A 122 33.44 14.44 1.60
CA LYS A 122 33.56 15.89 1.79
C LYS A 122 32.85 16.31 3.08
N ARG A 123 33.35 17.38 3.70
CA ARG A 123 32.71 18.02 4.85
C ARG A 123 31.52 18.88 4.42
N VAL A 124 30.46 18.87 5.22
CA VAL A 124 29.29 19.76 5.04
C VAL A 124 29.72 21.23 5.16
N LYS A 125 29.34 22.05 4.18
CA LYS A 125 29.57 23.50 4.11
C LYS A 125 28.31 24.24 3.65
N VAL A 126 28.20 25.54 3.95
CA VAL A 126 27.07 26.40 3.52
C VAL A 126 26.93 26.44 1.99
N GLY A 127 28.03 26.33 1.25
CA GLY A 127 28.06 26.36 -0.22
C GLY A 127 27.30 25.21 -0.92
N TYR A 128 26.95 24.13 -0.21
CA TYR A 128 26.09 23.08 -0.75
C TYR A 128 24.59 23.43 -0.70
N GLY A 129 24.23 24.60 -0.16
CA GLY A 129 22.85 25.04 -0.05
C GLY A 129 22.18 25.25 -1.42
N LYS A 130 21.05 24.57 -1.65
CA LYS A 130 20.21 24.76 -2.84
C LYS A 130 19.55 26.16 -2.87
N PRO A 131 19.19 26.69 -4.05
CA PRO A 131 18.56 28.01 -4.15
C PRO A 131 17.27 28.08 -3.31
N ARG A 132 17.09 29.16 -2.55
CA ARG A 132 16.03 29.28 -1.53
C ARG A 132 14.62 29.04 -2.09
N LEU A 133 14.33 29.55 -3.29
CA LEU A 133 13.01 29.46 -3.92
C LEU A 133 12.57 28.03 -4.27
N VAL A 134 13.51 27.16 -4.60
CA VAL A 134 13.22 25.76 -5.01
C VAL A 134 13.56 24.75 -3.93
N ARG A 135 14.08 25.22 -2.79
CA ARG A 135 14.38 24.37 -1.64
C ARG A 135 13.06 23.78 -1.13
N ASN A 136 13.07 22.50 -0.78
CA ASN A 136 11.91 21.75 -0.25
C ASN A 136 10.72 21.56 -1.21
N LEU A 137 10.84 21.93 -2.49
CA LEU A 137 9.83 21.56 -3.49
C LEU A 137 9.95 20.07 -3.86
N HIS A 138 8.83 19.44 -4.22
CA HIS A 138 8.82 18.13 -4.87
C HIS A 138 9.48 18.24 -6.26
N PRO A 139 10.10 17.17 -6.81
CA PRO A 139 10.64 17.18 -8.17
C PRO A 139 9.64 17.62 -9.25
N THR A 140 8.34 17.41 -9.02
CA THR A 140 7.26 17.88 -9.90
C THR A 140 7.02 19.40 -9.85
N GLY A 141 7.50 20.08 -8.82
CA GLY A 141 7.33 21.53 -8.63
C GLY A 141 6.34 21.92 -7.54
N PHE A 142 5.59 20.97 -6.98
CA PHE A 142 4.66 21.21 -5.89
C PHE A 142 5.38 21.45 -4.56
N LYS A 143 4.84 22.33 -3.73
CA LYS A 143 5.20 22.41 -2.31
C LYS A 143 4.40 21.35 -1.55
N LEU A 144 5.09 20.58 -0.70
CA LEU A 144 4.45 19.50 0.06
C LEU A 144 3.78 20.06 1.31
N VAL A 145 2.51 19.70 1.51
CA VAL A 145 1.76 19.99 2.74
C VAL A 145 1.35 18.66 3.37
N THR A 146 1.72 18.49 4.63
CA THR A 146 1.33 17.30 5.40
C THR A 146 -0.08 17.48 5.94
N VAL A 147 -0.96 16.53 5.64
CA VAL A 147 -2.38 16.55 6.07
C VAL A 147 -2.65 15.36 6.99
N HIS A 148 -3.41 15.63 8.05
CA HIS A 148 -3.83 14.62 9.03
C HIS A 148 -5.35 14.42 9.09
N ARG A 149 -6.13 15.45 8.73
CA ARG A 149 -7.59 15.45 8.80
C ARG A 149 -8.20 15.81 7.44
N PRO A 150 -9.43 15.36 7.16
CA PRO A 150 -10.11 15.72 5.91
C PRO A 150 -10.38 17.22 5.77
N GLU A 151 -10.56 17.95 6.88
CA GLU A 151 -10.73 19.41 6.90
C GLU A 151 -9.47 20.20 6.49
N ASP A 152 -8.28 19.62 6.67
CA ASP A 152 -7.04 20.32 6.29
C ASP A 152 -6.87 20.37 4.77
N VAL A 153 -7.57 19.52 4.01
CA VAL A 153 -7.58 19.50 2.54
C VAL A 153 -8.14 20.82 1.98
N ASP A 154 -9.07 21.44 2.71
CA ASP A 154 -9.76 22.67 2.30
C ASP A 154 -8.86 23.91 2.41
N LYS A 155 -7.71 23.80 3.08
CA LYS A 155 -6.74 24.90 3.23
C LYS A 155 -5.64 24.90 2.16
N VAL A 156 -5.55 23.88 1.32
CA VAL A 156 -4.43 23.65 0.40
C VAL A 156 -4.69 24.21 -1.00
N ASP A 157 -3.73 24.92 -1.61
CA ASP A 157 -3.90 25.44 -2.96
C ASP A 157 -3.61 24.37 -4.05
N PRO A 158 -4.58 23.97 -4.90
CA PRO A 158 -4.39 22.88 -5.88
C PRO A 158 -3.35 23.18 -6.97
N THR A 159 -3.08 24.46 -7.22
CA THR A 159 -2.16 24.90 -8.30
C THR A 159 -0.69 24.82 -7.92
N LYS A 160 -0.35 25.01 -6.63
CA LYS A 160 1.03 25.15 -6.14
C LYS A 160 1.41 24.06 -5.14
N GLU A 161 0.44 23.49 -4.44
CA GLU A 161 0.67 22.59 -3.32
C GLU A 161 0.16 21.18 -3.63
N ALA A 162 0.82 20.18 -3.05
CA ALA A 162 0.42 18.79 -3.12
C ALA A 162 0.37 18.20 -1.70
N ILE A 163 -0.54 17.27 -1.51
CA ILE A 163 -0.82 16.69 -0.20
C ILE A 163 0.03 15.45 0.02
N VAL A 164 0.63 15.38 1.20
CA VAL A 164 1.22 14.16 1.77
C VAL A 164 0.40 13.79 3.00
N ILE A 165 -0.21 12.61 2.98
CA ILE A 165 -0.97 12.13 4.13
C ILE A 165 0.01 11.66 5.21
N GLY A 166 -0.17 12.14 6.44
CA GLY A 166 0.67 11.72 7.57
C GLY A 166 0.65 10.20 7.80
N ARG A 167 1.78 9.64 8.25
CA ARG A 167 1.93 8.19 8.46
C ARG A 167 0.93 7.63 9.48
N THR A 168 0.57 8.42 10.49
CA THR A 168 -0.32 8.00 11.60
C THR A 168 -1.80 7.91 11.19
N VAL A 169 -2.18 8.40 10.00
CA VAL A 169 -3.58 8.41 9.57
C VAL A 169 -4.00 7.01 9.11
N GLY A 170 -5.02 6.44 9.78
CA GLY A 170 -5.58 5.13 9.44
C GLY A 170 -6.42 5.13 8.16
N LEU A 171 -6.70 3.93 7.63
CA LEU A 171 -7.28 3.70 6.31
C LEU A 171 -8.59 4.48 6.06
N ARG A 172 -9.55 4.39 7.00
CA ARG A 172 -10.84 5.09 6.91
C ARG A 172 -10.69 6.60 6.65
N LYS A 173 -9.84 7.26 7.44
CA LYS A 173 -9.57 8.71 7.27
C LYS A 173 -8.79 9.01 5.99
N ARG A 174 -7.91 8.09 5.55
CA ARG A 174 -7.19 8.25 4.26
C ARG A 174 -8.17 8.27 3.10
N VAL A 175 -9.18 7.40 3.10
CA VAL A 175 -10.24 7.40 2.07
C VAL A 175 -10.99 8.72 2.06
N GLU A 176 -11.44 9.21 3.23
CA GLU A 176 -12.13 10.50 3.35
C GLU A 176 -11.27 11.67 2.82
N ILE A 177 -9.98 11.70 3.16
CA ILE A 177 -9.03 12.71 2.66
C ILE A 177 -8.88 12.63 1.15
N VAL A 178 -8.76 11.43 0.58
CA VAL A 178 -8.60 11.25 -0.87
C VAL A 178 -9.87 11.62 -1.62
N ARG A 179 -11.06 11.28 -1.11
CA ARG A 179 -12.34 11.73 -1.70
C ARG A 179 -12.40 13.25 -1.82
N ARG A 180 -12.17 13.96 -0.71
CA ARG A 180 -12.12 15.43 -0.70
C ARG A 180 -11.02 16.00 -1.62
N ALA A 181 -9.86 15.33 -1.69
CA ALA A 181 -8.79 15.77 -2.58
C ALA A 181 -9.16 15.60 -4.07
N ILE A 182 -9.92 14.56 -4.43
CA ILE A 182 -10.44 14.36 -5.79
C ILE A 182 -11.44 15.47 -6.13
N GLU A 183 -12.40 15.74 -5.25
CA GLU A 183 -13.40 16.81 -5.41
C GLU A 183 -12.72 18.17 -5.64
N ARG A 184 -11.66 18.46 -4.86
CA ARG A 184 -10.91 19.71 -4.94
C ARG A 184 -9.83 19.74 -6.03
N GLY A 185 -9.60 18.63 -6.73
CA GLY A 185 -8.58 18.49 -7.76
C GLY A 185 -7.13 18.56 -7.27
N VAL A 186 -6.88 18.34 -5.97
CA VAL A 186 -5.55 18.41 -5.37
C VAL A 186 -4.82 17.08 -5.54
N ARG A 187 -3.52 17.14 -5.88
CA ARG A 187 -2.70 15.92 -6.02
C ARG A 187 -2.29 15.36 -4.67
N VAL A 188 -2.60 14.08 -4.43
CA VAL A 188 -2.07 13.30 -3.30
C VAL A 188 -0.85 12.49 -3.76
N ILE A 189 0.25 12.55 -3.01
CA ILE A 189 1.52 11.90 -3.41
C ILE A 189 1.59 10.44 -2.97
N ASN A 190 1.21 10.15 -1.73
CA ASN A 190 1.41 8.86 -1.10
C ASN A 190 0.10 8.06 -0.99
N VAL A 191 -0.52 7.77 -2.13
CA VAL A 191 -1.75 6.95 -2.17
C VAL A 191 -1.39 5.46 -2.10
N THR A 192 -2.07 4.72 -1.23
CA THR A 192 -1.92 3.27 -1.06
C THR A 192 -2.94 2.53 -1.92
N LYS A 193 -2.65 1.30 -2.36
CA LYS A 193 -3.59 0.46 -3.13
C LYS A 193 -4.90 0.23 -2.36
N ASP A 194 -4.82 -0.10 -1.08
CA ASP A 194 -5.99 -0.35 -0.22
C ASP A 194 -6.99 0.82 -0.21
N VAL A 195 -6.49 2.07 -0.30
CA VAL A 195 -7.33 3.27 -0.36
C VAL A 195 -8.08 3.33 -1.69
N ILE A 196 -7.43 2.96 -2.79
CA ILE A 196 -8.02 2.92 -4.14
C ILE A 196 -9.10 1.84 -4.19
N ASP A 197 -8.85 0.68 -3.57
CA ASP A 197 -9.80 -0.43 -3.50
C ASP A 197 -11.03 -0.08 -2.65
N GLU A 198 -10.86 0.62 -1.52
CA GLU A 198 -12.00 1.10 -0.73
C GLU A 198 -12.80 2.19 -1.44
N LEU A 199 -12.12 3.06 -2.22
CA LEU A 199 -12.79 4.05 -3.06
C LEU A 199 -13.64 3.39 -4.14
N SER A 200 -13.12 2.37 -4.82
CA SER A 200 -13.83 1.67 -5.89
C SER A 200 -14.99 0.83 -5.40
N ARG A 201 -14.92 0.25 -4.19
CA ARG A 201 -16.03 -0.47 -3.54
C ARG A 201 -17.18 0.43 -3.09
N SER A 202 -16.89 1.70 -2.90
CA SER A 202 -17.85 2.68 -2.37
C SER A 202 -18.58 3.50 -3.43
N GLN A 203 -18.22 3.30 -4.71
CA GLN A 203 -18.90 3.85 -5.88
C GLN A 203 -19.82 2.81 -6.48
#